data_AF-A0A7K3AA18-F1
#
_entry.id   AF-A0A7K3AA18-F1
#
_cell.length_a   1.000
_cell.length_b   1.000
_cell.length_c   1.000
_cell.angle_alpha   90.00
_cell.angle_beta   90.00
_cell.angle_gamma   90.00
#
_symmetry.space_group_name_H-M   'P 1'
#
loop_
_entity.id
_entity.type
_entity.pdbx_description
1 polymer ?
#
loop_
_entity_poly.entity_id
_entity_poly.type
_entity_poly.pdbx_seq_one_letter_code
_entity_poly.pdbx_strand_id
1 'polypeptide(L)' 'MGVPYGEGAYVAHAETDVYGPGRVLAVEGELRRVRFVYFVATVGVEVLRAASDGEEAWVRAWIAERRQRYGNQW' A
#
# COMPACT_ATOMS: atom_id res chain seq x y z
N MET A 1 11.92 -10.50 16.09
CA MET A 1 11.17 -9.25 15.82
C MET A 1 10.43 -9.44 14.51
N GLY A 2 9.11 -9.20 14.48
CA GLY A 2 8.34 -9.27 13.24
C GLY A 2 8.71 -8.12 12.32
N VAL A 3 8.83 -8.39 11.02
CA VAL A 3 9.19 -7.34 10.05
C VAL A 3 7.97 -6.41 9.89
N PRO A 4 8.11 -5.07 10.07
CA PRO A 4 6.97 -4.14 10.04
C PRO A 4 6.22 -4.17 8.71
N TYR A 5 4.92 -3.87 8.73
CA TYR A 5 4.07 -3.79 7.52
C TYR A 5 4.12 -5.08 6.67
N GLY A 6 3.50 -6.14 7.18
CA GLY A 6 3.35 -7.41 6.46
C GLY A 6 2.41 -7.31 5.25
N GLU A 7 2.29 -8.40 4.50
CA GLU A 7 1.36 -8.47 3.37
C GLU A 7 -0.07 -8.09 3.78
N GLY A 8 -0.71 -7.29 2.94
CA GLY A 8 -2.05 -6.77 3.19
C GLY A 8 -2.13 -5.54 4.10
N ALA A 9 -1.03 -5.13 4.74
CA ALA A 9 -0.99 -3.91 5.55
C ALA A 9 -1.21 -2.66 4.67
N TYR A 10 -1.82 -1.63 5.27
CA TYR A 10 -2.01 -0.33 4.64
C TYR A 10 -0.92 0.64 5.10
N VAL A 11 -0.25 1.25 4.13
CA VAL A 11 0.93 2.08 4.35
C VAL A 11 0.86 3.36 3.51
N ALA A 12 1.65 4.35 3.89
CA ALA A 12 1.95 5.51 3.07
C ALA A 12 3.44 5.81 3.16
N HIS A 13 3.96 6.60 2.22
CA HIS A 13 5.35 7.06 2.32
C HIS A 13 5.46 8.05 3.48
N ALA A 14 6.52 7.93 4.30
CA ALA A 14 6.68 8.70 5.52
C ALA A 14 6.99 10.18 5.25
N GLU A 15 7.73 10.46 4.16
CA GLU A 15 8.27 11.79 3.85
C GLU A 15 7.54 12.53 2.72
N THR A 16 6.59 11.87 2.03
CA THR A 16 5.89 12.50 0.90
C THR A 16 4.52 11.89 0.66
N ASP A 17 3.57 12.72 0.24
CA ASP A 17 2.22 12.28 -0.13
C ASP A 17 2.09 11.99 -1.63
N VAL A 18 3.14 12.20 -2.43
CA VAL A 18 3.11 12.02 -3.91
C VAL A 18 2.74 10.59 -4.30
N TYR A 19 3.12 9.62 -3.47
CA TYR A 19 2.82 8.21 -3.68
C TYR A 19 1.34 7.91 -3.38
N GLY A 20 0.71 8.71 -2.52
CA GLY A 20 -0.54 8.36 -1.86
C GLY A 20 -0.40 7.17 -0.91
N PRO A 21 -1.49 6.74 -0.27
CA PRO A 21 -1.51 5.51 0.50
C PRO A 21 -1.60 4.28 -0.40
N GLY A 22 -1.27 3.12 0.16
CA GLY A 22 -1.24 1.87 -0.57
C GLY A 22 -1.40 0.64 0.31
N ARG A 23 -1.44 -0.52 -0.34
CA ARG A 23 -1.52 -1.84 0.31
C ARG A 23 -0.30 -2.67 -0.04
N VAL A 24 0.34 -3.26 0.96
CA VAL A 24 1.48 -4.17 0.77
C VAL A 24 0.99 -5.43 0.05
N LEU A 25 1.64 -5.77 -1.05
CA LEU A 25 1.36 -6.95 -1.87
C LEU A 25 2.31 -8.12 -1.54
N ALA A 26 3.58 -7.82 -1.27
CA ALA A 26 4.61 -8.81 -0.99
C ALA A 26 5.70 -8.22 -0.08
N VAL A 27 6.37 -9.09 0.67
CA VAL A 27 7.49 -8.75 1.57
C VAL A 27 8.75 -9.48 1.12
N GLU A 28 9.83 -8.73 0.91
CA GLU A 28 11.14 -9.23 0.49
C GLU A 28 12.22 -8.68 1.42
N GLY A 29 12.43 -9.32 2.58
CA GLY A 29 13.33 -8.82 3.62
C GLY A 29 12.88 -7.45 4.13
N GLU A 30 13.72 -6.42 3.93
CA GLU A 30 13.40 -5.03 4.28
C GLU A 30 12.56 -4.31 3.21
N LEU A 31 12.30 -4.92 2.06
CA LEU A 31 11.53 -4.33 0.98
C LEU A 31 10.05 -4.73 1.05
N ARG A 32 9.17 -3.77 0.71
CA ARG A 32 7.72 -3.97 0.55
C ARG A 32 7.37 -3.65 -0.89
N ARG A 33 6.77 -4.61 -1.58
CA ARG A 33 6.09 -4.33 -2.85
C ARG A 33 4.71 -3.77 -2.51
N VAL A 34 4.48 -2.50 -2.77
CA VAL A 34 3.25 -1.79 -2.38
C VAL A 34 2.47 -1.39 -3.64
N ARG A 35 1.15 -1.64 -3.63
CA ARG A 35 0.21 -1.02 -4.58
C ARG A 35 -0.25 0.29 -3.97
N PHE A 36 0.35 1.38 -4.41
CA PHE A 36 -0.16 2.71 -4.17
C PHE A 36 -1.33 3.01 -5.09
N VAL A 37 -2.11 4.06 -4.78
CA VAL A 37 -3.25 4.51 -5.59
C VAL A 37 -2.82 4.84 -7.03
N TYR A 38 -1.59 5.37 -7.22
CA TYR A 38 -1.11 5.83 -8.52
C TYR A 38 -0.22 4.82 -9.26
N PHE A 39 0.51 3.95 -8.55
CA PHE A 39 1.45 2.99 -9.15
C PHE A 39 1.80 1.84 -8.19
N VAL A 40 2.56 0.86 -8.69
CA VAL A 40 3.18 -0.19 -7.86
C VAL A 40 4.66 0.12 -7.72
N ALA A 41 5.19 0.07 -6.52
CA ALA A 41 6.62 0.24 -6.26
C ALA A 41 7.13 -0.73 -5.21
N THR A 42 8.42 -1.06 -5.30
CA THR A 42 9.15 -1.74 -4.24
C THR A 42 9.93 -0.69 -3.46
N VAL A 43 9.66 -0.58 -2.17
CA VAL A 43 10.20 0.46 -1.28
C VAL A 43 10.74 -0.14 0.01
N GLY A 44 11.73 0.50 0.61
CA GLY A 44 12.23 0.13 1.94
C GLY A 44 11.18 0.32 3.02
N VAL A 45 11.21 -0.52 4.05
CA VAL A 45 10.29 -0.42 5.20
C VAL A 45 10.51 0.87 5.99
N GLU A 46 11.73 1.39 5.98
CA GLU A 46 12.16 2.58 6.71
C GLU A 46 11.56 3.88 6.16
N VAL A 47 11.17 3.89 4.88
CA VAL A 47 10.50 5.05 4.25
C VAL A 47 8.98 4.94 4.31
N LEU A 48 8.44 3.90 4.96
CA LEU A 48 7.02 3.69 5.12
C LEU A 48 6.55 4.08 6.51
N ARG A 49 5.30 4.55 6.58
CA ARG A 49 4.52 4.64 7.81
C ARG A 49 3.23 3.83 7.66
N ALA A 50 2.60 3.51 8.79
CA ALA A 50 1.23 3.04 8.77
C ALA A 50 0.32 4.10 8.11
N ALA A 51 -0.61 3.64 7.28
CA ALA A 51 -1.71 4.49 6.83
C ALA A 51 -2.58 4.87 8.03
N SER A 52 -3.11 6.09 8.03
CA SER A 52 -4.20 6.48 8.93
C SER A 52 -5.50 5.75 8.57
N ASP A 53 -6.46 5.72 9.49
CA ASP A 53 -7.76 5.09 9.26
C ASP A 53 -8.48 5.67 8.03
N GLY A 54 -8.36 6.99 7.80
CA GLY A 54 -8.93 7.66 6.63
C GLY A 54 -8.26 7.24 5.31
N GLU A 55 -6.93 7.12 5.32
CA GLU A 55 -6.17 6.63 4.16
C GLU A 55 -6.46 5.16 3.87
N GLU A 56 -6.56 4.32 4.90
CA GLU A 56 -6.96 2.92 4.74
C GLU A 56 -8.36 2.82 4.13
N ALA A 57 -9.32 3.57 4.65
CA ALA A 57 -10.68 3.62 4.10
C ALA A 57 -10.69 4.05 2.62
N TRP A 58 -9.87 5.06 2.27
CA TRP A 58 -9.71 5.50 0.90
C TRP A 58 -9.14 4.41 -0.01
N VAL A 59 -8.04 3.75 0.40
CA VAL A 59 -7.44 2.66 -0.39
C VAL A 59 -8.42 1.51 -0.56
N ARG A 60 -9.18 1.14 0.48
CA ARG A 60 -10.21 0.09 0.41
C ARG A 60 -11.31 0.43 -0.60
N ALA A 61 -11.83 1.65 -0.53
CA ALA A 61 -12.85 2.12 -1.48
C ALA A 61 -12.32 2.11 -2.91
N TRP A 62 -11.11 2.60 -3.12
CA TRP A 62 -10.45 2.59 -4.42
C TRP A 62 -10.22 1.17 -4.96
N ILE A 63 -9.73 0.23 -4.13
CA ILE A 63 -9.59 -1.20 -4.50
C ILE A 63 -10.94 -1.79 -4.93
N ALA A 64 -12.01 -1.49 -4.20
CA ALA A 64 -13.34 -1.99 -4.51
C ALA A 64 -13.85 -1.44 -5.85
N GLU A 65 -13.71 -0.13 -6.10
CA GLU A 65 -14.07 0.51 -7.36
C GLU A 65 -13.32 -0.12 -8.55
N ARG A 66 -12.00 -0.33 -8.41
CA ARG A 66 -11.18 -0.93 -9.47
C ARG A 66 -11.58 -2.38 -9.76
N ARG A 67 -11.85 -3.17 -8.73
CA ARG A 67 -12.39 -4.54 -8.91
C ARG A 67 -13.75 -4.54 -9.58
N GLN A 68 -14.63 -3.59 -9.25
CA GLN A 68 -15.93 -3.48 -9.92
C GLN A 68 -15.77 -3.12 -11.40
N ARG A 69 -14.81 -2.25 -11.73
CA ARG A 69 -14.60 -1.76 -13.10
C ARG A 69 -13.85 -2.73 -14.01
N TYR A 70 -12.90 -3.48 -13.46
CA TYR A 70 -11.95 -4.29 -14.24
C TYR A 70 -11.98 -5.79 -13.87
N GLY A 71 -12.76 -6.19 -12.86
CA GLY A 71 -12.82 -7.56 -12.38
C GLY A 71 -11.49 -8.06 -11.81
N ASN A 72 -11.22 -9.35 -12.01
CA ASN A 72 -9.98 -10.00 -11.56
C ASN A 72 -8.77 -9.74 -12.48
N GLN A 73 -8.94 -8.94 -13.55
CA GLN A 73 -7.85 -8.58 -14.46
C GLN A 73 -7.01 -7.39 -13.96
N TRP A 74 -7.29 -6.90 -12.75
CA TRP A 74 -6.69 -5.72 -12.15
C TRP A 74 -5.62 -6.01 -11.09
#